data_AF-A0A7L2B8W2-F1
#
_entry.id   AF-A0A7L2B8W2-F1
#
_cell.length_a   1.000
_cell.length_b   1.000
_cell.length_c   1.000
_cell.angle_alpha   90.00
_cell.angle_beta   90.00
_cell.angle_gamma   90.00
#
_symmetry.space_group_name_H-M   'P 1'
#
loop_
_entity.id
_entity.type
_entity.pdbx_description
1 polymer ?
#
loop_
_entity_poly.entity_id
_entity_poly.type
_entity_poly.pdbx_seq_one_letter_code
_entity_poly.pdbx_strand_id
1 'polypeptide(L)'
;VLRSLGIPTRVITNFNSAHDRNINLSIDKYIDISGKTLDLTEDSVWNFHVWNESWFIRRDLGSFYDGWQVLDATPQERSKGIYQCGPASTRAIKEGHVNLDYDSSFVFAAVNADYVTWIHYSNKRKERIYSDTKKIGKFISTKAVGTNSRVDVTANYKYPEVKEITFKISYSDYKNSLTDDRKILVTAV
;
A
#
# COMPACT_ATOMS: atom_id res chain seq x y z
N VAL A 1 -14.81 -22.80 0.61
CA VAL A 1 -16.00 -22.39 -0.18
C VAL A 1 -15.63 -22.09 -1.64
N LEU A 2 -14.85 -21.05 -1.95
CA LEU A 2 -14.62 -20.65 -3.35
C LEU A 2 -14.10 -21.78 -4.28
N ARG A 3 -13.07 -22.53 -3.83
CA ARG A 3 -12.55 -23.68 -4.58
C ARG A 3 -13.59 -24.78 -4.82
N SER A 4 -14.48 -25.06 -3.87
CA SER A 4 -15.52 -26.09 -4.03
C SER A 4 -16.62 -25.64 -5.00
N LEU A 5 -16.76 -24.34 -5.22
CA LEU A 5 -17.65 -23.76 -6.23
C LEU A 5 -16.98 -23.63 -7.61
N GLY A 6 -15.76 -24.15 -7.77
CA GLY A 6 -15.02 -24.09 -9.04
C GLY A 6 -14.30 -22.78 -9.33
N ILE A 7 -14.23 -21.86 -8.35
CA ILE A 7 -13.48 -20.60 -8.49
C ILE A 7 -12.02 -20.84 -8.08
N PRO A 8 -11.03 -20.62 -8.97
CA PRO A 8 -9.63 -20.75 -8.60
C PRO A 8 -9.27 -19.67 -7.56
N THR A 9 -8.85 -20.10 -6.37
CA THR A 9 -8.57 -19.21 -5.25
C THR A 9 -7.28 -19.59 -4.53
N ARG A 10 -6.53 -18.61 -4.07
CA ARG A 10 -5.37 -18.79 -3.19
C ARG A 10 -5.44 -17.86 -1.98
N VAL A 11 -4.64 -18.16 -0.96
CA VAL A 11 -4.51 -17.35 0.25
C VAL A 11 -3.29 -16.45 0.10
N ILE A 12 -3.42 -15.20 0.50
CA ILE A 12 -2.36 -14.19 0.50
C ILE A 12 -2.10 -13.74 1.93
N THR A 13 -0.83 -13.62 2.31
CA THR A 13 -0.41 -13.00 3.56
C THR A 13 0.35 -11.72 3.26
N ASN A 14 -0.05 -10.61 3.87
CA ASN A 14 0.61 -9.31 3.79
C ASN A 14 1.24 -8.97 5.14
N PHE A 15 2.54 -8.70 5.19
CA PHE A 15 3.21 -8.27 6.43
C PHE A 15 3.22 -6.75 6.55
N ASN A 16 3.17 -6.23 7.78
CA ASN A 16 2.93 -4.80 8.05
C ASN A 16 1.70 -4.29 7.28
N SER A 17 0.57 -4.97 7.47
CA SER A 17 -0.67 -4.60 6.77
C SER A 17 -1.29 -3.41 7.45
N ALA A 18 -1.50 -2.33 6.70
CA ALA A 18 -2.17 -1.15 7.21
C ALA A 18 -3.68 -1.38 7.29
N HIS A 19 -4.31 -0.80 8.31
CA HIS A 19 -5.74 -0.60 8.41
C HIS A 19 -5.96 0.90 8.53
N ASP A 20 -6.19 1.55 7.39
CA ASP A 20 -6.48 2.99 7.27
C ASP A 20 -7.98 3.21 7.43
N ARG A 21 -8.38 3.88 8.52
CA ARG A 21 -9.78 4.08 8.86
C ARG A 21 -10.37 5.32 8.19
N ASN A 22 -9.54 6.32 7.91
CA ASN A 22 -9.96 7.64 7.47
C ASN A 22 -9.81 7.85 5.94
N ILE A 23 -9.26 6.85 5.24
CA ILE A 23 -9.15 6.76 3.78
C ILE A 23 -8.24 7.88 3.22
N ASN A 24 -7.16 8.21 3.94
CA ASN A 24 -6.19 9.22 3.52
C ASN A 24 -4.86 8.62 3.01
N LEU A 25 -4.74 7.28 2.96
CA LEU A 25 -3.53 6.54 2.57
C LEU A 25 -2.34 6.78 3.50
N SER A 26 -2.59 7.15 4.75
CA SER A 26 -1.61 7.37 5.80
C SER A 26 -2.04 6.67 7.08
N ILE A 27 -1.09 6.04 7.77
CA ILE A 27 -1.28 5.48 9.10
C ILE A 27 -0.59 6.41 10.10
N ASP A 28 -1.41 7.10 10.89
CA ASP A 28 -0.95 8.16 11.78
C ASP A 28 -0.73 7.66 13.21
N LYS A 29 0.52 7.42 13.61
CA LYS A 29 0.85 7.14 15.02
C LYS A 29 1.03 8.45 15.80
N TYR A 30 0.30 8.58 16.90
CA TYR A 30 0.44 9.72 17.80
C TYR A 30 1.22 9.35 19.07
N ILE A 31 2.18 10.18 19.45
CA ILE A 31 2.91 10.08 20.71
C ILE A 31 2.91 11.42 21.46
N ASP A 32 3.10 11.40 22.77
CA ASP A 32 3.38 12.62 23.54
C ASP A 32 4.89 12.94 23.57
N ILE A 33 5.25 14.06 24.21
CA ILE A 33 6.64 14.52 24.35
C ILE A 33 7.53 13.55 25.16
N SER A 34 6.95 12.62 25.91
CA SER A 34 7.69 11.57 26.65
C SER A 34 7.90 10.30 25.82
N GLY A 35 7.31 10.24 24.62
CA GLY A 35 7.35 9.07 23.74
C GLY A 35 6.24 8.06 23.99
N LYS A 36 5.30 8.33 24.90
CA LYS A 36 4.15 7.45 25.15
C LYS A 36 3.18 7.54 23.98
N THR A 37 2.73 6.39 23.48
CA THR A 37 1.71 6.33 22.41
C THR A 37 0.34 6.77 22.93
N LEU A 38 -0.38 7.53 22.10
CA LEU A 38 -1.69 8.08 22.39
C LEU A 38 -2.72 7.46 21.43
N ASP A 39 -3.84 6.99 21.97
CA ASP A 39 -4.93 6.38 21.22
C ASP A 39 -5.84 7.45 20.59
N LEU A 40 -5.28 8.25 19.68
CA LEU A 40 -5.96 9.37 19.00
C LEU A 40 -6.42 9.04 17.57
N THR A 41 -6.12 7.83 17.10
CA THR A 41 -6.60 7.29 15.82
C THR A 41 -7.03 5.84 16.01
N GLU A 42 -7.89 5.37 15.11
CA GLU A 42 -8.22 3.95 14.95
C GLU A 42 -7.29 3.26 13.94
N ASP A 43 -6.41 4.01 13.27
CA ASP A 43 -5.46 3.43 12.32
C ASP A 43 -4.51 2.46 13.01
N SER A 44 -4.21 1.35 12.33
CA SER A 44 -3.31 0.35 12.88
C SER A 44 -2.44 -0.30 11.80
N VAL A 45 -1.33 -0.88 12.25
CA VAL A 45 -0.47 -1.73 11.41
C VAL A 45 -0.44 -3.11 12.03
N TRP A 46 -1.00 -4.08 11.34
CA TRP A 46 -0.98 -5.47 11.79
C TRP A 46 0.36 -6.10 11.39
N ASN A 47 0.92 -6.91 12.29
CA ASN A 47 2.16 -7.65 12.01
C ASN A 47 2.05 -8.44 10.69
N PHE A 48 0.90 -9.09 10.50
CA PHE A 48 0.47 -9.61 9.22
C PHE A 48 -1.05 -9.60 9.15
N HIS A 49 -1.57 -9.60 7.92
CA HIS A 49 -2.98 -9.79 7.62
C HIS A 49 -3.13 -10.78 6.46
N VAL A 50 -4.25 -11.49 6.41
CA VAL A 50 -4.50 -12.57 5.44
C VAL A 50 -5.81 -12.32 4.73
N TRP A 51 -5.80 -12.44 3.40
CA TRP A 51 -7.00 -12.41 2.55
C TRP A 51 -6.94 -13.50 1.48
N ASN A 52 -7.95 -13.52 0.61
CA ASN A 52 -8.03 -14.42 -0.53
C ASN A 52 -7.85 -13.68 -1.86
N GLU A 53 -7.23 -14.33 -2.83
CA GLU A 53 -7.29 -13.93 -4.22
C GLU A 53 -8.07 -14.97 -5.01
N SER A 54 -9.02 -14.53 -5.83
CA SER A 54 -9.77 -15.39 -6.76
C SER A 54 -9.59 -14.96 -8.20
N TRP A 55 -9.50 -15.92 -9.12
CA TRP A 55 -9.21 -15.67 -10.52
C TRP A 55 -10.49 -15.63 -11.36
N PHE A 56 -10.79 -14.47 -11.95
CA PHE A 56 -11.87 -14.30 -12.91
C PHE A 56 -11.71 -13.00 -13.71
N ILE A 57 -12.54 -12.84 -14.74
CA ILE A 57 -12.58 -11.64 -15.59
C ILE A 57 -13.43 -10.53 -14.95
N ARG A 58 -13.09 -9.28 -15.22
CA ARG A 58 -13.79 -8.07 -14.75
C ARG A 58 -14.44 -7.36 -15.92
N ARG A 59 -15.54 -7.93 -16.44
CA ARG A 59 -16.30 -7.35 -17.56
C ARG A 59 -16.78 -5.91 -17.28
N ASP A 60 -17.00 -5.61 -16.01
CA ASP A 60 -17.38 -4.30 -15.48
C ASP A 60 -16.26 -3.25 -15.54
N LEU A 61 -14.99 -3.66 -15.49
CA LEU A 61 -13.83 -2.75 -15.54
C LEU A 61 -13.04 -2.83 -16.87
N GLY A 62 -13.18 -3.92 -17.62
CA GLY A 62 -12.42 -4.20 -18.84
C GLY A 62 -11.27 -5.19 -18.64
N SER A 63 -10.76 -5.74 -19.75
CA SER A 63 -9.80 -6.85 -19.77
C SER A 63 -8.44 -6.54 -19.14
N PHE A 64 -8.10 -5.25 -19.01
CA PHE A 64 -6.92 -4.84 -18.26
C PHE A 64 -7.01 -5.25 -16.80
N TYR A 65 -8.20 -5.40 -16.20
CA TYR A 65 -8.36 -5.71 -14.77
C TYR A 65 -8.69 -7.19 -14.48
N ASP A 66 -8.70 -8.04 -15.52
CA ASP A 66 -8.85 -9.49 -15.40
C ASP A 66 -7.74 -10.13 -14.57
N GLY A 67 -8.01 -11.32 -14.02
CA GLY A 67 -7.04 -12.15 -13.31
C GLY A 67 -7.34 -12.23 -11.81
N TRP A 68 -6.32 -12.08 -10.97
CA TRP A 68 -6.47 -12.18 -9.52
C TRP A 68 -7.21 -10.98 -8.92
N GLN A 69 -8.24 -11.27 -8.15
CA GLN A 69 -9.09 -10.31 -7.46
C GLN A 69 -9.03 -10.57 -5.94
N VAL A 70 -8.73 -9.54 -5.16
CA VAL A 70 -8.71 -9.57 -3.70
C VAL A 70 -10.13 -9.70 -3.16
N LEU A 71 -10.32 -10.65 -2.25
CA LEU A 71 -11.52 -10.86 -1.46
C LEU A 71 -11.09 -10.99 0.00
N ASP A 72 -11.59 -10.13 0.86
CA ASP A 72 -11.28 -10.16 2.28
C ASP A 72 -12.57 -10.31 3.10
N ALA A 73 -12.70 -11.44 3.78
CA ALA A 73 -13.83 -11.75 4.63
C ALA A 73 -13.65 -11.27 6.08
N THR A 74 -12.47 -10.73 6.40
CA THR A 74 -12.18 -10.19 7.73
C THR A 74 -12.99 -8.91 7.92
N PRO A 75 -13.82 -8.80 8.95
CA PRO A 75 -14.73 -7.66 9.13
C PRO A 75 -13.98 -6.43 9.65
N GLN A 76 -13.15 -5.82 8.80
CA GLN A 76 -12.38 -4.61 9.11
C GLN A 76 -13.24 -3.38 8.87
N GLU A 77 -13.63 -3.16 7.61
CA GLU A 77 -14.41 -2.01 7.18
C GLU A 77 -15.77 -2.41 6.61
N ARG A 78 -16.75 -1.51 6.78
CA ARG A 78 -18.07 -1.69 6.19
C ARG A 78 -18.10 -1.12 4.79
N SER A 79 -18.34 -1.96 3.79
CA SER A 79 -18.63 -1.55 2.43
C SER A 79 -20.14 -1.57 2.19
N LYS A 80 -20.71 -0.42 1.82
CA LYS A 80 -22.17 -0.24 1.64
C LYS A 80 -22.99 -0.67 2.88
N GLY A 81 -22.45 -0.39 4.07
CA GLY A 81 -23.12 -0.61 5.35
C GLY A 81 -22.98 -2.01 5.96
N ILE A 82 -22.34 -2.95 5.27
CA ILE A 82 -22.11 -4.33 5.73
C ILE A 82 -20.62 -4.70 5.66
N TYR A 83 -20.19 -5.66 6.47
CA TYR A 83 -18.79 -6.14 6.45
C TYR A 83 -18.55 -7.05 5.26
N GLN A 84 -17.92 -6.48 4.23
CA GLN A 84 -17.52 -7.15 3.00
C GLN A 84 -16.39 -6.34 2.36
N CYS A 85 -15.48 -7.00 1.64
CA CYS A 85 -14.42 -6.34 0.91
C CYS A 85 -14.11 -7.09 -0.40
N GLY A 86 -14.10 -6.33 -1.50
CA GLY A 86 -13.80 -6.82 -2.84
C GLY A 86 -15.03 -7.30 -3.61
N PRO A 87 -14.84 -7.80 -4.85
CA PRO A 87 -13.55 -8.08 -5.48
C PRO A 87 -12.77 -6.84 -5.96
N ALA A 88 -11.53 -6.68 -5.48
CA ALA A 88 -10.62 -5.62 -5.93
C ALA A 88 -9.56 -6.19 -6.89
N SER A 89 -9.39 -5.60 -8.07
CA SER A 89 -8.40 -6.11 -9.05
C SER A 89 -6.98 -5.85 -8.56
N THR A 90 -6.15 -6.89 -8.45
CA THR A 90 -4.73 -6.75 -8.08
C THR A 90 -3.97 -5.79 -9.02
N ARG A 91 -4.37 -5.74 -10.29
CA ARG A 91 -3.83 -4.77 -11.26
C ARG A 91 -4.28 -3.34 -10.95
N ALA A 92 -5.54 -3.12 -10.58
CA ALA A 92 -6.00 -1.80 -10.13
C ALA A 92 -5.24 -1.33 -8.89
N ILE A 93 -4.98 -2.24 -7.93
CA ILE A 93 -4.15 -1.94 -6.76
C ILE A 93 -2.73 -1.55 -7.17
N LYS A 94 -2.09 -2.33 -8.05
CA LYS A 94 -0.74 -2.04 -8.52
C LYS A 94 -0.60 -0.68 -9.23
N GLU A 95 -1.57 -0.33 -10.06
CA GLU A 95 -1.57 0.96 -10.77
C GLU A 95 -2.10 2.12 -9.92
N GLY A 96 -2.54 1.88 -8.67
CA GLY A 96 -3.11 2.92 -7.81
C GLY A 96 -4.48 3.44 -8.26
N HIS A 97 -5.24 2.63 -9.01
CA HIS A 97 -6.59 2.97 -9.46
C HIS A 97 -7.62 2.74 -8.34
N VAL A 98 -7.51 3.51 -7.25
CA VAL A 98 -8.25 3.33 -5.99
C VAL A 98 -9.75 3.64 -6.06
N ASN A 99 -10.19 4.34 -7.12
CA ASN A 99 -11.60 4.71 -7.31
C ASN A 99 -12.44 3.61 -7.98
N LEU A 100 -11.82 2.50 -8.39
CA LEU A 100 -12.52 1.40 -9.05
C LEU A 100 -13.17 0.47 -8.04
N ASP A 101 -14.35 -0.02 -8.40
CA ASP A 101 -15.04 -1.03 -7.60
C ASP A 101 -14.24 -2.34 -7.56
N TYR A 102 -14.25 -3.10 -6.46
CA TYR A 102 -14.84 -2.79 -5.16
C TYR A 102 -13.73 -2.57 -4.14
N ASP A 103 -13.92 -1.59 -3.25
CA ASP A 103 -13.07 -1.35 -2.07
C ASP A 103 -11.57 -1.20 -2.38
N SER A 104 -11.23 -0.76 -3.60
CA SER A 104 -9.83 -0.70 -4.07
C SER A 104 -8.98 0.27 -3.23
N SER A 105 -9.57 1.36 -2.72
CA SER A 105 -8.87 2.29 -1.81
C SER A 105 -8.43 1.62 -0.51
N PHE A 106 -9.30 0.82 0.11
CA PHE A 106 -9.01 0.09 1.34
C PHE A 106 -7.89 -0.93 1.12
N VAL A 107 -8.01 -1.75 0.06
CA VAL A 107 -6.99 -2.76 -0.27
C VAL A 107 -5.66 -2.09 -0.63
N PHE A 108 -5.68 -0.95 -1.32
CA PHE A 108 -4.48 -0.18 -1.65
C PHE A 108 -3.78 0.35 -0.39
N ALA A 109 -4.54 0.95 0.53
CA ALA A 109 -4.00 1.41 1.81
C ALA A 109 -3.30 0.27 2.55
N ALA A 110 -3.92 -0.92 2.61
CA ALA A 110 -3.37 -2.08 3.30
C ALA A 110 -1.96 -2.49 2.84
N VAL A 111 -1.59 -2.21 1.59
CA VAL A 111 -0.28 -2.57 1.01
C VAL A 111 0.63 -1.37 0.74
N ASN A 112 0.12 -0.14 0.78
CA ASN A 112 0.84 1.02 0.29
C ASN A 112 0.61 2.34 1.06
N ALA A 113 -0.07 2.31 2.21
CA ALA A 113 -0.19 3.50 3.04
C ALA A 113 1.18 3.98 3.57
N ASP A 114 1.36 5.28 3.68
CA ASP A 114 2.51 5.86 4.35
C ASP A 114 2.39 5.68 5.86
N TYR A 115 3.50 5.47 6.56
CA TYR A 115 3.50 5.42 8.03
C TYR A 115 4.06 6.71 8.61
N VAL A 116 3.23 7.49 9.29
CA VAL A 116 3.61 8.80 9.82
C VAL A 116 3.54 8.80 11.34
N THR A 117 4.54 9.38 12.00
CA THR A 117 4.51 9.58 13.45
C THR A 117 4.44 11.08 13.79
N TRP A 118 3.51 11.41 14.67
CA TRP A 118 3.20 12.75 15.12
C TRP A 118 3.44 12.88 16.62
N ILE A 119 4.07 13.97 17.06
CA ILE A 119 3.97 14.42 18.45
C ILE A 119 2.69 15.22 18.60
N HIS A 120 1.88 14.86 19.58
CA HIS A 120 0.69 15.61 19.99
C HIS A 120 0.94 16.30 21.32
N TYR A 121 0.98 17.63 21.29
CA TYR A 121 1.25 18.47 22.46
C TYR A 121 -0.03 18.74 23.27
N SER A 122 0.12 19.07 24.55
CA SER A 122 -1.00 19.42 25.44
C SER A 122 -1.83 20.62 24.97
N ASN A 123 -1.22 21.54 24.23
CA ASN A 123 -1.89 22.69 23.59
C ASN A 123 -2.60 22.33 22.27
N LYS A 124 -2.80 21.04 21.98
CA LYS A 124 -3.41 20.51 20.74
C LYS A 124 -2.60 20.75 19.46
N ARG A 125 -1.38 21.27 19.55
CA ARG A 125 -0.47 21.32 18.39
C ARG A 125 -0.06 19.90 18.00
N LYS A 126 0.03 19.64 16.70
CA LYS A 126 0.58 18.41 16.12
C LYS A 126 1.86 18.74 15.36
N GLU A 127 2.86 17.87 15.45
CA GLU A 127 4.12 18.02 14.73
C GLU A 127 4.55 16.68 14.15
N ARG A 128 4.77 16.62 12.84
CA ARG A 128 5.25 15.41 12.17
C ARG A 128 6.74 15.25 12.44
N ILE A 129 7.12 14.15 13.07
CA ILE A 129 8.52 13.87 13.42
C ILE A 129 9.15 12.77 12.59
N TYR A 130 8.33 11.93 11.95
CA TYR A 130 8.80 10.80 11.16
C TYR A 130 7.79 10.43 10.08
N SER A 131 8.30 9.97 8.94
CA SER A 131 7.51 9.36 7.87
C SER A 131 8.31 8.22 7.25
N ASP A 132 7.66 7.09 6.99
CA ASP A 132 8.20 5.94 6.27
C ASP A 132 7.21 5.44 5.23
N THR A 133 7.48 5.81 3.97
CA THR A 133 6.70 5.41 2.80
C THR A 133 6.91 3.94 2.42
N LYS A 134 7.86 3.26 3.06
CA LYS A 134 8.26 1.90 2.72
C LYS A 134 7.85 0.92 3.81
N LYS A 135 7.23 1.33 4.90
CA LYS A 135 6.97 0.42 6.03
C LYS A 135 5.91 -0.64 5.71
N ILE A 136 4.84 -0.21 5.06
CA ILE A 136 3.62 -0.98 4.86
C ILE A 136 3.77 -1.93 3.67
N GLY A 137 3.04 -3.05 3.73
CA GLY A 137 2.92 -3.97 2.61
C GLY A 137 4.22 -4.69 2.26
N LYS A 138 4.66 -5.61 3.11
CA LYS A 138 5.90 -6.35 2.96
C LYS A 138 5.67 -7.83 2.74
N PHE A 139 6.59 -8.42 1.98
CA PHE A 139 6.68 -9.86 1.75
C PHE A 139 5.32 -10.49 1.46
N ILE A 140 4.54 -9.87 0.58
CA ILE A 140 3.20 -10.35 0.25
C ILE A 140 3.37 -11.75 -0.33
N SER A 141 2.81 -12.74 0.35
CA SER A 141 3.22 -14.14 0.19
C SER A 141 2.03 -15.04 -0.13
N THR A 142 2.28 -16.06 -0.95
CA THR A 142 1.35 -17.17 -1.16
C THR A 142 2.10 -18.49 -1.24
N LYS A 143 1.38 -19.59 -1.10
CA LYS A 143 1.95 -20.94 -1.25
C LYS A 143 2.27 -21.23 -2.72
N ALA A 144 3.42 -21.83 -2.99
CA ALA A 144 3.79 -22.33 -4.30
C ALA A 144 2.83 -23.42 -4.83
N VAL A 145 2.71 -23.47 -6.15
CA VAL A 145 2.02 -24.57 -6.84
C VAL A 145 2.87 -25.84 -6.69
N GLY A 146 2.24 -26.94 -6.30
CA GLY A 146 2.89 -28.25 -6.17
C GLY A 146 3.84 -28.43 -4.96
N THR A 147 4.24 -27.36 -4.26
CA THR A 147 5.18 -27.45 -3.12
C THR A 147 4.76 -26.56 -1.95
N ASN A 148 5.38 -26.73 -0.77
CA ASN A 148 5.10 -25.89 0.41
C ASN A 148 5.97 -24.63 0.49
N SER A 149 6.74 -24.33 -0.55
CA SER A 149 7.60 -23.14 -0.61
C SER A 149 6.78 -21.85 -0.66
N ARG A 150 7.37 -20.77 -0.14
CA ARG A 150 6.82 -19.41 -0.23
C ARG A 150 7.06 -18.84 -1.62
N VAL A 151 6.03 -18.25 -2.22
CA VAL A 151 6.13 -17.39 -3.40
C VAL A 151 5.88 -15.95 -2.97
N ASP A 152 6.85 -15.08 -3.21
CA ASP A 152 6.69 -13.64 -3.01
C ASP A 152 5.94 -13.05 -4.20
N VAL A 153 4.82 -12.39 -3.93
CA VAL A 153 3.95 -11.74 -4.91
C VAL A 153 3.86 -10.23 -4.67
N THR A 154 4.76 -9.64 -3.89
CA THR A 154 4.75 -8.19 -3.59
C THR A 154 4.73 -7.33 -4.85
N ALA A 155 5.50 -7.72 -5.87
CA ALA A 155 5.56 -7.01 -7.16
C ALA A 155 4.24 -7.05 -7.98
N ASN A 156 3.27 -7.87 -7.58
CA ASN A 156 1.93 -7.88 -8.18
C ASN A 156 1.01 -6.82 -7.58
N TYR A 157 1.32 -6.32 -6.38
CA TYR A 157 0.51 -5.34 -5.66
C TYR A 157 1.06 -3.93 -5.72
N LYS A 158 2.39 -3.78 -5.89
CA LYS A 158 3.03 -2.47 -5.98
C LYS A 158 4.35 -2.53 -6.73
N TYR A 159 4.75 -1.37 -7.22
CA TYR A 159 6.08 -1.17 -7.80
C TYR A 159 7.15 -1.16 -6.68
N PRO A 160 8.43 -1.40 -7.03
CA PRO A 160 9.52 -1.25 -6.07
C PRO A 160 9.53 0.16 -5.44
N GLU A 161 9.80 0.21 -4.14
CA GLU A 161 9.85 1.44 -3.31
C GLU A 161 11.00 2.40 -3.64
N VAL A 162 11.72 2.16 -4.74
CA VAL A 162 12.81 3.00 -5.25
C VAL A 162 12.34 3.56 -6.57
N LYS A 163 12.13 4.88 -6.61
CA LYS A 163 11.92 5.62 -7.86
C LYS A 163 13.28 6.11 -8.35
N GLU A 164 13.85 5.43 -9.34
CA GLU A 164 14.97 5.97 -10.10
C GLU A 164 14.41 6.86 -11.21
N ILE A 165 14.63 8.17 -11.09
CA ILE A 165 14.30 9.11 -12.16
C ILE A 165 15.55 9.31 -13.00
N THR A 166 15.57 8.71 -14.18
CA THR A 166 16.60 9.02 -15.19
C THR A 166 16.21 10.30 -15.90
N PHE A 167 17.00 11.35 -15.77
CA PHE A 167 16.87 12.56 -16.58
C PHE A 167 18.19 12.89 -17.27
N LYS A 168 18.10 13.56 -18.42
CA LYS A 168 19.26 14.11 -19.13
C LYS A 168 19.16 15.63 -19.06
N ILE A 169 20.23 16.29 -18.62
CA ILE A 169 20.37 17.75 -18.71
C ILE A 169 21.37 18.05 -19.83
N SER A 170 21.03 18.94 -20.75
CA SER A 170 21.99 19.38 -21.77
C SER A 170 23.07 20.25 -21.12
N TYR A 171 24.31 20.14 -21.61
CA TYR A 171 25.43 20.96 -21.12
C TYR A 171 25.14 22.47 -21.19
N SER A 172 24.37 22.90 -22.21
CA SER A 172 23.92 24.28 -22.35
C SER A 172 23.20 24.82 -21.12
N ASP A 173 22.49 23.96 -20.40
CA ASP A 173 21.52 24.35 -19.37
C ASP A 173 22.18 24.46 -17.99
N TYR A 174 23.35 23.85 -17.80
CA TYR A 174 24.06 23.85 -16.51
C TYR A 174 25.50 24.35 -16.56
N LYS A 175 26.06 24.66 -17.73
CA LYS A 175 27.48 25.06 -17.87
C LYS A 175 27.91 26.19 -16.94
N ASN A 176 27.00 27.13 -16.65
CA ASN A 176 27.27 28.29 -15.79
C ASN A 176 27.06 27.98 -14.29
N SER A 177 26.56 26.79 -13.96
CA SER A 177 26.30 26.29 -12.61
C SER A 177 27.30 25.22 -12.18
N LEU A 178 28.36 25.01 -12.97
CA LEU A 178 29.46 24.12 -12.64
C LEU A 178 30.33 24.73 -11.55
N THR A 179 30.63 23.94 -10.53
CA THR A 179 31.69 24.23 -9.55
C THR A 179 33.08 24.09 -10.19
N ASP A 180 34.11 24.62 -9.53
CA ASP A 180 35.50 24.56 -10.03
C ASP A 180 36.01 23.13 -10.29
N ASP A 181 35.44 22.12 -9.61
CA ASP A 181 35.71 20.70 -9.82
C ASP A 181 34.79 20.03 -10.87
N ARG A 182 34.11 20.83 -11.70
CA ARG A 182 33.17 20.40 -12.77
C ARG A 182 32.00 19.55 -12.26
N LYS A 183 31.50 19.83 -11.06
CA LYS A 183 30.28 19.21 -10.54
C LYS A 183 29.11 20.19 -10.63
N ILE A 184 27.90 19.66 -10.65
CA ILE A 184 26.67 20.43 -10.53
C ILE A 184 26.05 20.05 -9.21
N LEU A 185 25.70 21.04 -8.40
CA LEU A 185 24.85 20.80 -7.25
C LEU A 185 23.40 20.75 -7.74
N VAL A 186 22.76 19.60 -7.63
CA VAL A 186 21.34 19.44 -7.97
C VAL A 186 20.57 19.37 -6.66
N THR A 187 19.65 20.31 -6.47
CA THR A 187 18.72 20.31 -5.35
C THR A 187 17.35 19.89 -5.88
N ALA A 188 16.84 18.75 -5.40
CA ALA A 188 15.43 18.43 -5.58
C ALA A 188 14.63 19.29 -4.58
N VAL A 189 13.74 20.15 -5.10
CA VAL A 189 12.78 20.92 -4.30
C VAL A 189 11.44 20.21 -4.34
#